data_AF-A0A2N2Z1R3-F1
#
_entry.id   AF-A0A2N2Z1R3-F1
#
_cell.length_a   1.000
_cell.length_b   1.000
_cell.length_c   1.000
_cell.angle_alpha   90.00
_cell.angle_beta   90.00
_cell.angle_gamma   90.00
#
_symmetry.space_group_name_H-M   'P 1'
#
loop_
_entity.id
_entity.type
_entity.pdbx_description
1 polymer ?
#
loop_
_entity_poly.entity_id
_entity_poly.type
_entity_poly.pdbx_seq_one_letter_code
_entity_poly.pdbx_strand_id
1 'polypeptide(L)' 'MKVLIIFNREPYDNTDVTWNGLRLAETLRKNGNDVRIFLMNDSVDMARDVCKAPEGYD' A
#
# COMPACT_ATOMS: atom_id res chain seq x y z
N MET A 1 -6.84 -14.58 10.96
CA MET A 1 -7.93 -13.58 11.16
C MET A 1 -8.23 -12.87 9.84
N LYS A 2 -9.34 -12.12 9.74
CA LYS A 2 -9.62 -11.25 8.59
C LYS A 2 -9.19 -9.82 8.92
N VAL A 3 -8.33 -9.23 8.10
CA VAL A 3 -7.76 -7.89 8.31
C VAL A 3 -8.04 -7.02 7.10
N LEU A 4 -8.58 -5.83 7.33
CA LEU A 4 -8.75 -4.79 6.31
C LEU A 4 -7.69 -3.71 6.54
N ILE A 5 -6.91 -3.42 5.51
CA ILE A 5 -5.98 -2.29 5.48
C ILE A 5 -6.51 -1.27 4.46
N ILE A 6 -6.68 -0.03 4.92
CA ILE A 6 -7.16 1.07 4.09
C ILE A 6 -5.99 2.01 3.82
N PHE A 7 -5.69 2.23 2.54
CA PHE A 7 -4.83 3.34 2.12
C PHE A 7 -5.70 4.52 1.71
N ASN A 8 -5.27 5.73 2.04
CA ASN A 8 -5.98 6.96 1.72
C ASN A 8 -5.06 8.10 1.24
N ARG A 9 -3.76 7.83 1.08
CA ARG A 9 -2.74 8.81 0.72
C ARG A 9 -2.00 8.36 -0.54
N GLU A 10 -1.51 9.32 -1.30
CA GLU A 10 -0.79 9.07 -2.55
C GLU A 10 0.50 8.24 -2.33
N PRO A 11 0.90 7.38 -3.29
CA PRO A 11 2.20 6.74 -3.24
C PRO A 11 3.32 7.77 -3.43
N TYR A 12 4.51 7.50 -2.90
CA TYR A 12 5.70 8.34 -3.06
C TYR A 12 5.58 9.79 -2.54
N ASP A 13 4.76 10.00 -1.50
CA ASP A 13 4.49 11.28 -0.84
C ASP A 13 5.61 11.80 0.10
N ASN A 14 6.85 11.37 -0.12
CA ASN A 14 8.01 11.55 0.77
C ASN A 14 7.86 10.95 2.17
N THR A 15 6.95 9.99 2.37
CA THR A 15 6.81 9.24 3.63
C THR A 15 6.76 7.74 3.39
N ASP A 16 7.05 6.98 4.46
CA ASP A 16 7.04 5.52 4.39
C ASP A 16 5.66 4.89 4.65
N VAL A 17 4.59 5.69 4.75
CA VAL A 17 3.27 5.19 5.16
C VAL A 17 2.76 4.08 4.24
N THR A 18 2.78 4.33 2.93
CA THR A 18 2.34 3.38 1.91
C THR A 18 3.20 2.11 1.92
N TRP A 19 4.52 2.28 2.00
CA TRP A 19 5.47 1.17 2.03
C TRP A 19 5.32 0.31 3.29
N ASN A 20 5.21 0.94 4.45
CA ASN A 20 5.01 0.24 5.73
C ASN A 20 3.69 -0.52 5.76
N GLY A 21 2.62 0.06 5.21
CA GLY A 21 1.33 -0.61 5.10
C GLY A 21 1.40 -1.88 4.23
N LEU A 22 2.09 -1.82 3.09
CA LEU A 22 2.26 -2.98 2.21
C LEU A 22 3.13 -4.08 2.87
N ARG A 23 4.22 -3.70 3.55
CA ARG A 23 5.06 -4.65 4.30
C ARG A 23 4.31 -5.33 5.44
N LEU A 24 3.45 -4.58 6.14
CA LEU A 24 2.56 -5.14 7.16
C LEU A 24 1.57 -6.12 6.54
N ALA A 25 0.92 -5.74 5.43
CA ALA A 25 -0.01 -6.61 4.69
C ALA A 25 0.66 -7.94 4.29
N GLU A 26 1.88 -7.87 3.76
CA GLU A 26 2.66 -9.06 3.39
C GLU A 26 2.98 -9.94 4.60
N THR A 27 3.43 -9.34 5.70
CA THR A 27 3.75 -10.07 6.94
C THR A 27 2.52 -10.77 7.51
N LEU A 28 1.37 -10.08 7.56
CA LEU A 28 0.10 -10.66 8.01
C LEU A 28 -0.33 -11.83 7.13
N ARG A 29 -0.20 -11.69 5.81
CA ARG A 29 -0.49 -12.76 4.83
C ARG A 29 0.43 -13.96 5.04
N LYS A 30 1.74 -13.75 5.20
CA LYS A 30 2.73 -14.81 5.49
C LYS A 30 2.42 -15.54 6.81
N ASN A 31 1.86 -14.84 7.79
CA ASN A 31 1.42 -15.39 9.07
C ASN A 31 0.01 -16.03 9.03
N GLY A 32 -0.55 -16.30 7.84
CA GLY A 32 -1.80 -17.03 7.68
C GLY A 32 -3.09 -16.20 7.87
N ASN A 33 -3.01 -14.87 7.79
CA ASN A 33 -4.20 -14.01 7.84
C ASN A 33 -4.79 -13.77 6.44
N ASP A 34 -6.12 -13.65 6.39
CA ASP A 34 -6.86 -13.17 5.21
C ASP A 34 -6.80 -11.64 5.22
N VAL A 35 -6.01 -11.07 4.31
CA VAL A 35 -5.75 -9.63 4.23
C VAL A 35 -6.47 -9.06 3.02
N ARG A 36 -7.26 -8.01 3.24
CA ARG A 36 -7.89 -7.21 2.20
C ARG A 36 -7.32 -5.81 2.21
N ILE A 37 -6.98 -5.31 1.03
CA ILE A 37 -6.54 -3.93 0.83
C ILE A 37 -7.68 -3.17 0.16
N PHE A 38 -8.03 -2.02 0.72
CA PHE A 38 -8.96 -1.08 0.13
C PHE A 38 -8.25 0.25 -0.14
N LEU A 39 -8.33 0.71 -1.39
CA LEU A 39 -7.74 1.97 -1.82
C LEU A 39 -8.87 3.00 -1.92
N MET A 40 -8.67 4.16 -1.31
CA MET A 40 -9.56 5.30 -1.43
C MET A 40 -8.78 6.61 -1.54
N ASN A 41 -9.45 7.68 -1.99
CA ASN A 41 -8.82 9.00 -2.24
C ASN A 41 -7.56 8.84 -3.13
N ASP A 42 -6.50 9.57 -2.83
CA ASP A 42 -5.29 9.61 -3.67
C ASP A 42 -4.52 8.27 -3.71
N SER A 43 -4.81 7.35 -2.79
CA SER A 43 -4.22 6.01 -2.83
C SER A 43 -4.71 5.14 -3.99
N VAL A 44 -5.80 5.52 -4.67
CA VAL A 44 -6.25 4.76 -5.86
C VAL A 44 -5.18 4.72 -6.94
N ASP A 45 -4.30 5.72 -6.97
CA ASP A 45 -3.22 5.78 -7.95
C ASP A 45 -2.21 4.65 -7.73
N MET A 46 -2.08 4.09 -6.52
CA MET A 46 -1.22 2.93 -6.23
C MET A 46 -1.50 1.71 -7.14
N ALA A 47 -2.73 1.55 -7.63
CA ALA A 47 -3.14 0.41 -8.46
C ALA A 47 -3.36 0.79 -9.93
N ARG A 48 -3.12 2.04 -10.30
CA ARG A 48 -3.29 2.54 -11.67
C ARG A 48 -1.93 2.64 -12.36
N ASP A 49 -1.91 2.52 -13.69
CA ASP A 49 -0.71 2.68 -14.53
C ASP A 49 -0.13 4.11 -14.52
N VAL A 50 -0.69 5.01 -13.71
CA VAL A 50 -0.16 6.36 -13.48
C VAL A 50 0.87 6.40 -12.35
N CYS A 51 0.92 5.39 -11.48
CA CYS A 51 1.91 5.29 -10.42
C CYS A 51 3.28 5.00 -11.03
N LYS A 52 4.11 6.03 -11.09
CA LYS A 52 5.51 5.91 -11.50
C LYS A 52 6.37 6.22 -10.30
N ALA A 53 7.35 5.35 -10.06
CA ALA A 53 8.38 5.63 -9.09
C ALA A 53 9.10 6.95 -9.46
N PRO A 54 9.42 7.80 -8.49
CA PRO A 54 10.28 8.96 -8.71
C PRO A 54 11.62 8.56 -9.32
N GLU A 55 12.26 9.49 -10.02
CA GLU A 55 13.60 9.27 -10.55
C GLU A 55 14.60 9.00 -9.40
N GLY A 56 15.36 7.90 -9.52
CA GLY A 56 16.33 7.47 -8.51
C GLY A 56 15.77 6.62 -7.36
N TYR A 57 14.52 6.15 -7.46
CA TYR A 57 13.95 5.18 -6.52
C TYR A 57 14.32 3.75 -6.96
N ASP A 58 15.12 3.05 -6.14
CA ASP A 58 15.51 1.64 -6.31
C ASP A 58 14.53 0.68 -5.59
#